data_AF-A0A358SMH1-F1
#
_entry.id   AF-A0A358SMH1-F1
#
_cell.length_a   1.000
_cell.length_b   1.000
_cell.length_c   1.000
_cell.angle_alpha   90.00
_cell.angle_beta   90.00
_cell.angle_gamma   90.00
#
_symmetry.space_group_name_H-M   'P 1'
#
loop_
_entity.id
_entity.type
_entity.pdbx_description
1 polymer ?
#
loop_
_entity_poly.entity_id
_entity_poly.type
_entity_poly.pdbx_seq_one_letter_code
_entity_poly.pdbx_strand_id
1 'polypeptide(L)'
;MHRGNGYDRAFVGGPGQPESVPQQLPAQLRELAEFQHGILTTRQARSGGMTADHLRSLVDRGSWQRMHTGVYAVFSGEPGRGAVRWAALLCAGPGAMLSHHTAAELAGLVDTPSAAIHVTVPASRRVARIPGVVLHVSVRADAARHPAAVPARTRVEETVLDLTEAAATFEAAYGWVTRAVGRRLSTQGRIRAAMGLRSRLRWRGELLEALSAGLDGVHSGLEYRYLRDVERPHALPRATRQARARVGGRRAYRDVLYAEYGVAVELDGQAAHPGDLRWNDIRRDNAAAADGIITLRYGWLDVSQQPCLVAAQLAEVLSRRGYAAARGCGPGCPLASH
;
A
#
# COMPACT_ATOMS: atom_id res chain seq x y z
N MET A 1 18.40 32.77 -31.41
CA MET A 1 18.96 31.89 -30.38
C MET A 1 17.91 31.61 -29.31
N HIS A 2 17.05 30.61 -29.50
CA HIS A 2 16.18 30.12 -28.43
C HIS A 2 16.08 28.60 -28.52
N ARG A 3 16.43 27.97 -27.39
CA ARG A 3 16.55 26.52 -27.20
C ARG A 3 15.15 25.93 -27.10
N GLY A 4 14.90 24.89 -27.88
CA GLY A 4 13.72 24.03 -27.75
C GLY A 4 13.83 23.20 -26.47
N ASN A 5 12.75 23.12 -25.71
CA ASN A 5 12.64 22.24 -24.56
C ASN A 5 11.90 20.97 -25.00
N GLY A 6 12.66 19.88 -25.12
CA GLY A 6 12.16 18.56 -25.46
C GLY A 6 11.35 18.00 -24.29
N TYR A 7 10.10 17.65 -24.56
CA TYR A 7 9.34 16.72 -23.74
C TYR A 7 9.90 15.32 -24.00
N ASP A 8 10.72 14.82 -23.07
CA ASP A 8 11.15 13.43 -23.10
C ASP A 8 10.05 12.53 -22.51
N ARG A 9 9.62 11.57 -23.33
CA ARG A 9 8.59 10.59 -23.02
C ARG A 9 9.27 9.31 -22.54
N ALA A 10 8.58 8.66 -21.62
CA ALA A 10 8.56 7.21 -21.38
C ALA A 10 9.57 6.61 -20.40
N PHE A 11 9.04 6.09 -19.30
CA PHE A 11 9.36 4.76 -18.81
C PHE A 11 8.06 4.07 -18.40
N VAL A 12 7.43 3.40 -19.37
CA VAL A 12 6.41 2.38 -19.11
C VAL A 12 7.16 1.05 -19.15
N GLY A 13 7.43 0.46 -17.99
CA GLY A 13 8.04 -0.85 -17.88
C GLY A 13 7.10 -1.91 -18.46
N GLY A 14 7.35 -2.31 -19.71
CA GLY A 14 6.68 -3.46 -20.31
C GLY A 14 7.12 -4.78 -19.64
N PRO A 15 6.36 -5.88 -19.84
CA PRO A 15 6.77 -7.19 -19.37
C PRO A 15 8.12 -7.56 -20.00
N GLY A 16 9.13 -7.76 -19.16
CA GLY A 16 10.45 -8.20 -19.61
C GLY A 16 10.32 -9.48 -20.43
N GLN A 17 10.99 -9.54 -21.58
CA GLN A 17 11.02 -10.74 -22.41
C GLN A 17 11.55 -11.93 -21.59
N PRO A 18 11.03 -13.15 -21.81
CA PRO A 18 11.53 -14.34 -21.12
C PRO A 18 13.02 -14.52 -21.42
N GLU A 19 13.82 -14.67 -20.38
CA GLU A 19 15.26 -14.92 -20.47
C GLU A 19 15.48 -16.24 -21.22
N SER A 20 16.30 -16.23 -22.27
CA SER A 20 16.49 -17.40 -23.13
C SER A 20 17.28 -18.48 -22.39
N VAL A 21 16.61 -19.56 -21.99
CA VAL A 21 17.23 -20.72 -21.33
C VAL A 21 18.02 -21.55 -22.36
N PRO A 22 19.26 -22.00 -22.06
CA PRO A 22 20.07 -22.77 -22.99
C PRO A 22 19.41 -24.10 -23.40
N GLN A 23 19.39 -24.39 -24.71
CA GLN A 23 18.83 -25.62 -25.27
C GLN A 23 19.61 -26.90 -24.87
N GLN A 24 20.83 -26.76 -24.36
CA GLN A 24 21.69 -27.89 -23.98
C GLN A 24 21.40 -28.43 -22.57
N LEU A 25 20.44 -27.85 -21.83
CA LEU A 25 20.01 -28.40 -20.54
C LEU A 25 19.14 -29.65 -20.72
N PRO A 26 19.26 -30.65 -19.81
CA PRO A 26 18.27 -31.72 -19.69
C PRO A 26 16.85 -31.13 -19.66
N ALA A 27 15.90 -31.77 -20.35
CA ALA A 27 14.55 -31.22 -20.54
C ALA A 27 13.88 -30.80 -19.23
N GLN A 28 14.00 -31.63 -18.19
CA GLN A 28 13.44 -31.35 -16.86
C GLN A 28 14.05 -30.11 -16.20
N LEU A 29 15.35 -29.86 -16.41
CA LEU A 29 16.01 -28.65 -15.88
C LEU A 29 15.65 -27.41 -16.68
N ARG A 30 15.40 -27.56 -17.99
CA ARG A 30 14.96 -26.47 -18.85
C ARG A 30 13.56 -26.00 -18.46
N GLU A 31 12.61 -26.92 -18.35
CA GLU A 31 11.24 -26.62 -17.90
C GLU A 31 11.23 -25.96 -16.51
N LEU A 32 12.04 -26.49 -15.58
CA LEU A 32 12.18 -25.92 -14.26
C LEU A 32 12.80 -24.52 -14.29
N ALA A 33 13.82 -24.29 -15.12
CA ALA A 33 14.44 -22.98 -15.27
C ALA A 33 13.45 -21.99 -15.89
N GLU A 34 12.71 -22.36 -16.94
CA GLU A 34 11.67 -21.51 -17.55
C GLU A 34 10.61 -21.10 -16.52
N PHE A 35 10.13 -22.06 -15.72
CA PHE A 35 9.20 -21.78 -14.62
C PHE A 35 9.78 -20.85 -13.54
N GLN A 36 11.07 -20.97 -13.26
CA GLN A 36 11.80 -20.21 -12.25
C GLN A 36 12.53 -18.97 -12.81
N HIS A 37 12.14 -18.47 -14.00
CA HIS A 37 12.79 -17.33 -14.66
C HIS A 37 14.32 -17.51 -14.77
N GLY A 38 14.73 -18.61 -15.38
CA GLY A 38 16.12 -18.94 -15.60
C GLY A 38 16.93 -19.22 -14.33
N ILE A 39 16.33 -19.33 -13.15
CA ILE A 39 17.07 -19.59 -11.91
C ILE A 39 17.06 -21.07 -11.55
N LEU A 40 18.22 -21.62 -11.20
CA LEU A 40 18.37 -22.95 -10.62
C LEU A 40 19.26 -22.93 -9.37
N THR A 41 18.96 -23.80 -8.41
CA THR A 41 19.84 -24.09 -7.27
C THR A 41 20.84 -25.19 -7.60
N THR A 42 21.98 -25.24 -6.89
CA THR A 42 22.92 -26.37 -6.96
C THR A 42 22.21 -27.71 -6.77
N ARG A 43 21.26 -27.78 -5.82
CA ARG A 43 20.51 -29.00 -5.53
C ARG A 43 19.64 -29.42 -6.70
N GLN A 44 18.93 -28.48 -7.33
CA GLN A 44 18.10 -28.76 -8.51
C GLN A 44 18.96 -29.21 -9.70
N ALA A 45 20.04 -28.51 -9.99
CA ALA A 45 20.96 -28.89 -11.07
C ALA A 45 21.55 -30.30 -10.84
N ARG A 46 21.95 -30.62 -9.61
CA ARG A 46 22.46 -31.97 -9.25
C ARG A 46 21.39 -33.05 -9.37
N SER A 47 20.14 -32.78 -8.98
CA SER A 47 19.05 -33.75 -9.17
C SER A 47 18.75 -33.99 -10.65
N GLY A 48 19.06 -33.04 -11.53
CA GLY A 48 19.00 -33.20 -12.99
C GLY A 48 20.29 -33.73 -13.61
N GLY A 49 21.21 -34.31 -12.83
CA GLY A 49 22.42 -34.98 -13.32
C GLY A 49 23.63 -34.08 -13.57
N MET A 50 23.58 -32.78 -13.23
CA MET A 50 24.73 -31.88 -13.39
C MET A 50 25.74 -32.06 -12.26
N THR A 51 27.03 -32.19 -12.61
CA THR A 51 28.13 -32.25 -11.66
C THR A 51 28.53 -30.85 -11.18
N ALA A 52 29.26 -30.79 -10.06
CA ALA A 52 29.84 -29.52 -9.60
C ALA A 52 30.81 -28.92 -10.62
N ASP A 53 31.48 -29.76 -11.42
CA ASP A 53 32.46 -29.36 -12.42
C ASP A 53 31.77 -28.75 -13.64
N HIS A 54 30.64 -29.31 -14.06
CA HIS A 54 29.79 -28.71 -15.09
C HIS A 54 29.33 -27.31 -14.66
N LEU A 55 28.85 -27.17 -13.42
CA LEU A 55 28.40 -25.87 -12.90
C LEU A 55 29.52 -24.83 -12.85
N ARG A 56 30.73 -25.22 -12.41
CA ARG A 56 31.90 -24.32 -12.42
C ARG A 56 32.25 -23.90 -13.84
N SER A 57 32.41 -24.85 -14.76
CA SER A 57 32.71 -24.57 -16.16
C SER A 57 31.70 -23.63 -16.82
N LEU A 58 30.39 -23.82 -16.55
CA LEU A 58 29.31 -22.97 -17.06
C LEU A 58 29.40 -21.51 -16.58
N VAL A 59 29.82 -21.32 -15.33
CA VAL A 59 30.02 -20.00 -14.73
C VAL A 59 31.32 -19.37 -15.23
N ASP A 60 32.42 -20.13 -15.26
CA ASP A 60 33.75 -19.66 -15.66
C ASP A 60 33.75 -19.17 -17.12
N ARG A 61 32.97 -19.81 -18.00
CA ARG A 61 32.79 -19.40 -19.40
C ARG A 61 31.74 -18.30 -19.60
N GLY A 62 31.14 -17.77 -18.53
CA GLY A 62 30.16 -16.68 -18.57
C GLY A 62 28.78 -17.05 -19.10
N SER A 63 28.52 -18.32 -19.42
CA SER A 63 27.20 -18.76 -19.90
C SER A 63 26.14 -18.80 -18.79
N TRP A 64 26.59 -19.02 -17.55
CA TRP A 64 25.79 -18.95 -16.33
C TRP A 64 26.39 -17.90 -15.40
N GLN A 65 25.58 -17.37 -14.50
CA GLN A 65 26.02 -16.40 -13.50
C GLN A 65 25.61 -16.84 -12.10
N ARG A 66 26.47 -16.59 -11.12
CA ARG A 66 26.15 -16.85 -9.71
C ARG A 66 25.40 -15.65 -9.13
N MET A 67 24.13 -15.87 -8.78
CA MET A 67 23.26 -14.84 -8.17
C MET A 67 23.48 -14.77 -6.65
N HIS A 68 23.50 -15.93 -6.00
CA HIS A 68 23.78 -16.09 -4.58
C HIS A 68 24.54 -17.41 -4.35
N THR A 69 24.98 -17.67 -3.11
CA THR A 69 25.63 -18.94 -2.77
C THR A 69 24.70 -20.11 -3.09
N GLY A 70 25.09 -20.93 -4.07
CA GLY A 70 24.35 -22.11 -4.50
C GLY A 70 23.10 -21.83 -5.36
N VAL A 71 22.97 -20.60 -5.89
CA VAL A 71 21.87 -20.18 -6.77
C VAL A 71 22.44 -19.51 -8.01
N TYR A 72 22.04 -19.99 -9.19
CA TYR A 72 22.58 -19.59 -10.47
C TYR A 72 21.48 -19.13 -11.42
N ALA A 73 21.76 -18.10 -12.21
CA ALA A 73 21.00 -17.84 -13.42
C ALA A 73 21.64 -18.64 -14.56
N VAL A 74 20.82 -19.40 -15.30
CA VAL A 74 21.28 -20.30 -16.36
C VAL A 74 21.47 -19.60 -17.71
N PHE A 75 21.59 -18.27 -17.67
CA PHE A 75 21.74 -17.38 -18.81
C PHE A 75 22.76 -16.28 -18.49
N SER A 76 23.26 -15.63 -19.53
CA SER A 76 24.15 -14.46 -19.46
C SER A 76 23.37 -13.14 -19.58
N GLY A 77 23.96 -12.04 -19.11
CA GLY A 77 23.37 -10.70 -19.20
C GLY A 77 22.64 -10.28 -17.92
N GLU A 78 22.12 -9.05 -17.92
CA GLU A 78 21.48 -8.47 -16.73
C GLU A 78 20.20 -9.24 -16.35
N PRO A 79 20.10 -9.81 -15.13
CA PRO A 79 18.92 -10.54 -14.69
C PRO A 79 17.69 -9.65 -14.61
N GLY A 80 16.58 -10.11 -15.18
CA GLY A 80 15.30 -9.47 -15.03
C GLY A 80 14.78 -9.58 -13.60
N ARG A 81 13.81 -8.73 -13.26
CA ARG A 81 13.26 -8.68 -11.90
C ARG A 81 12.59 -9.99 -11.46
N GLY A 82 12.06 -10.78 -12.40
CA GLY A 82 11.55 -12.13 -12.13
C GLY A 82 12.64 -13.08 -11.63
N ALA A 83 13.78 -13.13 -12.32
CA ALA A 83 14.95 -13.90 -11.94
C ALA A 83 15.49 -13.48 -10.57
N VAL A 84 15.60 -12.17 -10.31
CA VAL A 84 16.06 -11.66 -9.00
C VAL A 84 15.14 -12.11 -7.85
N ARG A 85 13.81 -12.09 -8.04
CA ARG A 85 12.85 -12.59 -7.04
C ARG A 85 13.00 -14.10 -6.79
N TRP A 86 13.13 -14.89 -7.86
CA TRP A 86 13.34 -16.33 -7.76
C TRP A 86 14.67 -16.67 -7.09
N ALA A 87 15.75 -15.95 -7.42
CA ALA A 87 17.05 -16.14 -6.81
C ALA A 87 17.02 -15.88 -5.30
N ALA A 88 16.40 -14.78 -4.87
CA ALA A 88 16.22 -14.46 -3.46
C ALA A 88 15.39 -15.53 -2.72
N LEU A 89 14.26 -15.94 -3.32
CA LEU A 89 13.36 -16.93 -2.74
C LEU A 89 14.04 -18.30 -2.56
N LEU A 90 14.75 -18.77 -3.60
CA LEU A 90 15.44 -20.06 -3.57
C LEU A 90 16.66 -20.04 -2.64
N CYS A 91 17.37 -18.90 -2.56
CA CYS A 91 18.47 -18.72 -1.63
C CYS A 91 18.00 -18.74 -0.16
N ALA A 92 16.84 -18.16 0.14
CA ALA A 92 16.24 -18.20 1.47
C ALA A 92 15.81 -19.63 1.88
N GLY A 93 15.48 -20.46 0.88
CA GLY A 93 15.32 -21.91 1.02
C GLY A 93 13.89 -22.37 1.35
N PRO A 94 13.71 -23.67 1.69
CA PRO A 94 12.40 -24.25 1.95
C PRO A 94 11.58 -23.48 2.99
N GLY A 95 10.29 -23.29 2.68
CA GLY A 95 9.35 -22.52 3.50
C GLY A 95 9.39 -21.00 3.28
N ALA A 96 10.40 -20.48 2.58
CA ALA A 96 10.46 -19.07 2.24
C ALA A 96 9.31 -18.64 1.32
N MET A 97 8.93 -17.37 1.42
CA MET A 97 7.95 -16.74 0.53
C MET A 97 8.27 -15.25 0.36
N LEU A 98 7.92 -14.70 -0.79
CA LEU A 98 7.97 -13.26 -1.01
C LEU A 98 6.91 -12.58 -0.14
N SER A 99 7.25 -11.45 0.48
CA SER A 99 6.38 -10.74 1.41
C SER A 99 6.51 -9.22 1.27
N HIS A 100 5.79 -8.45 2.10
CA HIS A 100 5.85 -6.99 2.15
C HIS A 100 5.81 -6.35 0.74
N HIS A 101 6.75 -5.45 0.42
CA HIS A 101 6.79 -4.73 -0.85
C HIS A 101 6.90 -5.65 -2.08
N THR A 102 7.58 -6.80 -1.97
CA THR A 102 7.72 -7.72 -3.12
C THR A 102 6.45 -8.53 -3.36
N ALA A 103 5.74 -8.95 -2.30
CA ALA A 103 4.42 -9.55 -2.47
C ALA A 103 3.38 -8.52 -2.95
N ALA A 104 3.48 -7.27 -2.48
CA ALA A 104 2.61 -6.18 -2.91
C ALA A 104 2.77 -5.88 -4.39
N GLU A 105 4.01 -5.89 -4.90
CA GLU A 105 4.31 -5.79 -6.32
C GLU A 105 3.62 -6.91 -7.12
N LEU A 106 3.79 -8.17 -6.71
CA LEU A 106 3.18 -9.32 -7.41
C LEU A 106 1.65 -9.37 -7.30
N ALA A 107 1.07 -8.73 -6.29
CA ALA A 107 -0.37 -8.61 -6.11
C ALA A 107 -0.98 -7.42 -6.87
N GLY A 108 -0.16 -6.57 -7.52
CA GLY A 108 -0.63 -5.32 -8.12
C GLY A 108 -1.06 -4.27 -7.09
N LEU A 109 -0.60 -4.38 -5.85
CA LEU A 109 -0.88 -3.44 -4.77
C LEU A 109 -0.03 -2.15 -4.90
N VAL A 110 1.11 -2.22 -5.59
CA VAL A 110 1.95 -1.06 -5.93
C VAL A 110 2.24 -1.04 -7.42
N ASP A 111 2.40 0.15 -7.99
CA ASP A 111 2.79 0.32 -9.40
C ASP A 111 4.32 0.34 -9.54
N THR A 112 4.99 1.00 -8.60
CA THR A 112 6.45 1.10 -8.58
C THR A 112 7.02 0.11 -7.58
N PRO A 113 7.90 -0.80 -8.01
CA PRO A 113 8.46 -1.79 -7.13
C PRO A 113 9.60 -1.24 -6.27
N SER A 114 9.73 -1.76 -5.05
CA SER A 114 10.90 -1.48 -4.19
C SER A 114 12.16 -2.11 -4.77
N ALA A 115 13.31 -1.42 -4.69
CA ALA A 115 14.58 -1.99 -5.12
C ALA A 115 14.91 -3.30 -4.36
N ALA A 116 14.66 -3.33 -3.05
CA ALA A 116 14.94 -4.48 -2.23
C ALA A 116 13.92 -5.62 -2.42
N ILE A 117 14.39 -6.86 -2.33
CA ILE A 117 13.52 -8.04 -2.32
C ILE A 117 13.20 -8.43 -0.87
N HIS A 118 11.91 -8.47 -0.53
CA HIS A 118 11.43 -8.85 0.79
C HIS A 118 11.04 -10.33 0.81
N VAL A 119 11.63 -11.09 1.73
CA VAL A 119 11.37 -12.52 1.89
C VAL A 119 11.06 -12.82 3.36
N THR A 120 9.95 -13.50 3.60
CA THR A 120 9.63 -14.07 4.92
C THR A 120 10.05 -15.53 4.98
N VAL A 121 10.70 -15.92 6.07
CA VAL A 121 11.06 -17.31 6.38
C VAL A 121 10.39 -17.79 7.68
N PRO A 122 10.13 -19.10 7.83
CA PRO A 122 9.62 -19.65 9.09
C PRO A 122 10.58 -19.41 10.25
N ALA A 123 10.05 -19.12 11.43
CA ALA A 123 10.85 -18.88 12.65
C ALA A 123 11.71 -20.07 13.10
N SER A 124 11.35 -21.29 12.68
CA SER A 124 12.16 -22.49 12.89
C SER A 124 13.45 -22.52 12.06
N ARG A 125 13.64 -21.57 11.13
CA ARG A 125 14.78 -21.53 10.21
C ARG A 125 15.72 -20.38 10.56
N ARG A 126 17.02 -20.66 10.55
CA ARG A 126 18.08 -19.65 10.55
C ARG A 126 18.62 -19.49 9.14
N VAL A 127 18.53 -18.29 8.60
CA VAL A 127 19.03 -17.94 7.26
C VAL A 127 20.09 -16.87 7.43
N ALA A 128 21.26 -17.09 6.85
CA ALA A 128 22.32 -16.09 6.83
C ALA A 128 21.89 -14.85 6.04
N ARG A 129 22.54 -13.72 6.27
CA ARG A 129 22.27 -12.49 5.50
C ARG A 129 22.45 -12.75 4.00
N ILE A 130 21.45 -12.38 3.20
CA ILE A 130 21.50 -12.44 1.75
C ILE A 130 21.61 -11.01 1.22
N PRO A 131 22.68 -10.65 0.47
CA PRO A 131 22.82 -9.31 -0.11
C PRO A 131 21.61 -8.93 -1.00
N GLY A 132 21.12 -7.70 -0.88
CA GLY A 132 19.95 -7.21 -1.64
C GLY A 132 18.59 -7.73 -1.17
N VAL A 133 18.55 -8.56 -0.13
CA VAL A 133 17.33 -9.17 0.41
C VAL A 133 17.06 -8.70 1.83
N VAL A 134 15.83 -8.26 2.09
CA VAL A 134 15.32 -7.97 3.43
C VAL A 134 14.62 -9.23 3.94
N LEU A 135 15.24 -9.88 4.92
CA LEU A 135 14.72 -11.09 5.55
C LEU A 135 13.79 -10.74 6.71
N HIS A 136 12.62 -11.35 6.70
CA HIS A 136 11.61 -11.30 7.76
C HIS A 136 11.43 -12.68 8.35
N VAL A 137 11.17 -12.76 9.65
CA VAL A 137 10.99 -14.02 10.36
C VAL A 137 9.57 -14.07 10.91
N SER A 138 8.84 -15.16 10.63
CA SER A 138 7.47 -15.31 11.09
C SER A 138 7.19 -16.70 11.65
N VAL A 139 6.55 -16.75 12.82
CA VAL A 139 5.97 -17.97 13.40
C VAL A 139 4.68 -18.40 12.69
N ARG A 140 4.11 -17.51 11.86
CA ARG A 140 2.87 -17.74 11.09
C ARG A 140 3.13 -17.94 9.60
N ALA A 141 4.37 -18.27 9.20
CA ALA A 141 4.76 -18.38 7.81
C ALA A 141 3.79 -19.24 6.97
N ASP A 142 3.46 -20.45 7.45
CA ASP A 142 2.58 -21.36 6.70
C ASP A 142 1.16 -20.83 6.54
N ALA A 143 0.59 -20.22 7.58
CA ALA A 143 -0.75 -19.62 7.55
C ALA A 143 -0.79 -18.37 6.66
N ALA A 144 0.29 -17.59 6.63
CA ALA A 144 0.38 -16.36 5.86
C ALA A 144 0.59 -16.62 4.35
N ARG A 145 1.07 -17.81 3.99
CA ARG A 145 1.37 -18.21 2.61
C ARG A 145 0.10 -18.34 1.78
N HIS A 146 0.16 -17.83 0.54
CA HIS A 146 -0.88 -18.08 -0.43
C HIS A 146 -0.76 -19.53 -0.97
N PRO A 147 -1.86 -20.30 -1.02
CA PRO A 147 -1.81 -21.76 -1.21
C PRO A 147 -1.35 -22.17 -2.62
N ALA A 148 -1.66 -21.37 -3.64
CA ALA A 148 -1.42 -21.71 -5.05
C ALA A 148 -0.59 -20.66 -5.81
N ALA A 149 -0.06 -19.65 -5.13
CA ALA A 149 0.61 -18.55 -5.81
C ALA A 149 2.04 -18.94 -6.22
N VAL A 150 2.40 -18.65 -7.46
CA VAL A 150 3.74 -18.84 -8.01
C VAL A 150 4.30 -17.49 -8.49
N PRO A 151 5.52 -17.08 -8.09
CA PRO A 151 6.32 -17.66 -7.01
C PRO A 151 5.61 -17.60 -5.65
N ALA A 152 6.06 -18.43 -4.71
CA ALA A 152 5.49 -18.49 -3.36
C ALA A 152 5.54 -17.12 -2.67
N ARG A 153 4.39 -16.66 -2.18
CA ARG A 153 4.21 -15.34 -1.59
C ARG A 153 3.13 -15.32 -0.51
N THR A 154 3.13 -14.29 0.33
CA THR A 154 2.06 -14.03 1.31
C THR A 154 0.73 -13.75 0.62
N ARG A 155 -0.38 -14.04 1.31
CA ARG A 155 -1.72 -13.58 0.90
C ARG A 155 -1.77 -12.05 0.88
N VAL A 156 -2.70 -11.48 0.11
CA VAL A 156 -2.84 -10.01 0.00
C VAL A 156 -3.11 -9.39 1.37
N GLU A 157 -3.99 -9.98 2.17
CA GLU A 157 -4.34 -9.47 3.50
C GLU A 157 -3.13 -9.47 4.44
N GLU A 158 -2.33 -10.53 4.43
CA GLU A 158 -1.10 -10.63 5.24
C GLU A 158 -0.05 -9.63 4.76
N THR A 159 0.06 -9.43 3.45
CA THR A 159 0.95 -8.43 2.84
C THR A 159 0.57 -7.01 3.24
N VAL A 160 -0.72 -6.69 3.25
CA VAL A 160 -1.22 -5.40 3.71
C VAL A 160 -0.87 -5.18 5.17
N LEU A 161 -1.08 -6.19 6.03
CA LEU A 161 -0.76 -6.08 7.46
C LEU A 161 0.74 -5.95 7.72
N ASP A 162 1.58 -6.68 6.99
CA ASP A 162 3.04 -6.51 7.02
C ASP A 162 3.46 -5.07 6.68
N LEU A 163 2.85 -4.49 5.65
CA LEU A 163 3.12 -3.11 5.25
C LEU A 163 2.55 -2.08 6.23
N THR A 164 1.41 -2.37 6.88
CA THR A 164 0.87 -1.52 7.94
C THR A 164 1.82 -1.49 9.15
N GLU A 165 2.42 -2.62 9.50
CA GLU A 165 3.35 -2.73 10.62
C GLU A 165 4.66 -1.98 10.35
N ALA A 166 5.15 -2.04 9.12
CA ALA A 166 6.34 -1.31 8.68
C ALA A 166 6.11 0.22 8.49
N ALA A 167 4.85 0.68 8.45
CA ALA A 167 4.55 2.07 8.20
C ALA A 167 4.95 2.98 9.39
N ALA A 168 5.59 4.11 9.09
CA ALA A 168 6.03 5.06 10.11
C ALA A 168 4.85 5.74 10.83
N THR A 169 3.77 6.02 10.09
CA THR A 169 2.58 6.71 10.57
C THR A 169 1.32 5.86 10.34
N PHE A 170 0.28 6.12 11.13
CA PHE A 170 -1.02 5.48 10.94
C PHE A 170 -1.63 5.79 9.56
N GLU A 171 -1.39 6.96 8.99
CA GLU A 171 -1.88 7.30 7.66
C GLU A 171 -1.26 6.42 6.58
N ALA A 172 0.06 6.25 6.61
CA ALA A 172 0.74 5.34 5.70
C ALA A 172 0.26 3.90 5.91
N ALA A 173 -0.01 3.50 7.17
CA ALA A 173 -0.57 2.19 7.49
C ALA A 173 -1.97 1.99 6.88
N TYR A 174 -2.88 2.93 7.13
CA TYR A 174 -4.24 2.89 6.61
C TYR A 174 -4.28 3.04 5.08
N GLY A 175 -3.34 3.79 4.50
CA GLY A 175 -3.16 3.91 3.06
C GLY A 175 -2.95 2.57 2.36
N TRP A 176 -2.30 1.60 3.00
CA TRP A 176 -2.18 0.23 2.45
C TRP A 176 -3.52 -0.52 2.44
N VAL A 177 -4.33 -0.33 3.47
CA VAL A 177 -5.67 -0.90 3.59
C VAL A 177 -6.58 -0.33 2.51
N THR A 178 -6.65 1.00 2.41
CA THR A 178 -7.51 1.68 1.43
C THR A 178 -7.08 1.38 0.01
N ARG A 179 -5.76 1.29 -0.25
CA ARG A 179 -5.22 0.88 -1.56
C ARG A 179 -5.64 -0.54 -1.94
N ALA A 180 -5.55 -1.50 -1.02
CA ALA A 180 -5.96 -2.88 -1.28
C ALA A 180 -7.46 -3.01 -1.58
N VAL A 181 -8.29 -2.30 -0.82
CA VAL A 181 -9.74 -2.25 -1.04
C VAL A 181 -10.09 -1.54 -2.34
N GLY A 182 -9.48 -0.36 -2.59
CA GLY A 182 -9.72 0.44 -3.78
C GLY A 182 -9.32 -0.27 -5.08
N ARG A 183 -8.24 -1.06 -5.06
CA ARG A 183 -7.82 -1.93 -6.17
C ARG A 183 -8.58 -3.24 -6.26
N ARG A 184 -9.57 -3.47 -5.38
CA ARG A 184 -10.39 -4.70 -5.31
C ARG A 184 -9.55 -5.96 -5.12
N LEU A 185 -8.39 -5.85 -4.46
CA LEU A 185 -7.51 -6.97 -4.15
C LEU A 185 -7.92 -7.67 -2.85
N SER A 186 -8.65 -6.96 -1.98
CA SER A 186 -9.27 -7.51 -0.78
C SER A 186 -10.47 -6.67 -0.35
N THR A 187 -11.05 -6.99 0.81
CA THR A 187 -12.14 -6.23 1.44
C THR A 187 -11.77 -5.88 2.87
N GLN A 188 -12.42 -4.84 3.42
CA GLN A 188 -12.26 -4.48 4.83
C GLN A 188 -12.53 -5.68 5.77
N GLY A 189 -13.57 -6.47 5.49
CA GLY A 189 -13.91 -7.66 6.25
C GLY A 189 -12.82 -8.73 6.24
N ARG A 190 -12.19 -8.98 5.08
CA ARG A 190 -11.08 -9.94 4.95
C ARG A 190 -9.82 -9.48 5.65
N ILE A 191 -9.49 -8.19 5.54
CA ILE A 191 -8.36 -7.59 6.27
C ILE A 191 -8.60 -7.68 7.79
N ARG A 192 -9.81 -7.35 8.26
CA ARG A 192 -10.20 -7.46 9.67
C ARG A 192 -10.11 -8.91 10.18
N ALA A 193 -10.54 -9.88 9.38
CA ALA A 193 -10.41 -11.29 9.71
C ALA A 193 -8.92 -11.68 9.87
N ALA A 194 -8.05 -11.25 8.95
CA ALA A 194 -6.61 -11.48 9.05
C ALA A 194 -5.98 -10.80 10.28
N MET A 195 -6.42 -9.59 10.65
CA MET A 195 -6.00 -8.94 11.90
C MET A 195 -6.36 -9.76 13.13
N GLY A 196 -7.52 -10.45 13.11
CA GLY A 196 -7.95 -11.35 14.17
C GLY A 196 -6.98 -12.51 14.41
N LEU A 197 -6.20 -12.89 13.40
CA LEU A 197 -5.24 -13.98 13.51
C LEU A 197 -3.86 -13.52 14.02
N ARG A 198 -3.56 -12.21 14.04
CA ARG A 198 -2.28 -11.68 14.54
C ARG A 198 -2.36 -11.34 16.02
N SER A 199 -1.44 -11.88 16.82
CA SER A 199 -1.35 -11.60 18.25
C SER A 199 -0.81 -10.19 18.54
N ARG A 200 0.06 -9.67 17.68
CA ARG A 200 0.62 -8.31 17.77
C ARG A 200 0.41 -7.59 16.45
N LEU A 201 -0.02 -6.34 16.53
CA LEU A 201 -0.16 -5.44 15.39
C LEU A 201 -0.08 -4.01 15.93
N ARG A 202 0.92 -3.24 15.48
CA ARG A 202 1.21 -1.89 15.99
C ARG A 202 -0.02 -0.98 16.03
N TRP A 203 -0.78 -0.95 14.94
CA TRP A 203 -1.93 -0.06 14.75
C TRP A 203 -3.27 -0.75 15.03
N ARG A 204 -3.31 -1.78 15.89
CA ARG A 204 -4.49 -2.63 16.05
C ARG A 204 -5.74 -1.83 16.43
N GLY A 205 -5.63 -0.97 17.44
CA GLY A 205 -6.77 -0.20 17.95
C GLY A 205 -7.34 0.71 16.87
N GLU A 206 -6.47 1.51 16.26
CA GLU A 206 -6.85 2.48 15.24
C GLU A 206 -7.34 1.81 13.96
N LEU A 207 -6.74 0.68 13.53
CA LEU A 207 -7.23 -0.07 12.38
C LEU A 207 -8.59 -0.74 12.66
N LEU A 208 -8.81 -1.28 13.87
CA LEU A 208 -10.11 -1.87 14.23
C LEU A 208 -11.21 -0.81 14.27
N GLU A 209 -10.89 0.36 14.82
CA GLU A 209 -11.80 1.49 14.81
C GLU A 209 -12.08 1.92 13.37
N ALA A 210 -11.04 2.14 12.55
CA ALA A 210 -11.12 2.56 11.14
C ALA A 210 -11.84 1.57 10.21
N LEU A 211 -11.90 0.28 10.58
CA LEU A 211 -12.55 -0.80 9.83
C LEU A 211 -13.89 -1.23 10.45
N SER A 212 -14.44 -0.46 11.40
CA SER A 212 -15.75 -0.75 11.99
C SER A 212 -16.88 -0.44 11.01
N ALA A 213 -17.97 -1.21 11.04
CA ALA A 213 -19.09 -1.10 10.09
C ALA A 213 -19.80 0.27 10.09
N GLY A 214 -19.57 1.11 11.11
CA GLY A 214 -20.06 2.49 11.15
C GLY A 214 -19.21 3.48 10.32
N LEU A 215 -18.06 3.03 9.81
CA LEU A 215 -17.06 3.80 9.04
C LEU A 215 -16.95 3.37 7.58
N ASP A 216 -17.95 2.65 7.07
CA ASP A 216 -18.09 2.42 5.63
C ASP A 216 -18.06 3.78 4.92
N GLY A 217 -16.96 4.07 4.21
CA GLY A 217 -16.76 5.34 3.51
C GLY A 217 -15.66 6.24 4.08
N VAL A 218 -14.81 5.78 5.01
CA VAL A 218 -13.53 6.45 5.29
C VAL A 218 -12.49 5.97 4.26
N HIS A 219 -12.02 6.86 3.39
CA HIS A 219 -11.13 6.53 2.28
C HIS A 219 -9.68 6.95 2.50
N SER A 220 -9.41 7.70 3.56
CA SER A 220 -8.08 8.18 3.91
C SER A 220 -7.84 8.22 5.43
N GLY A 221 -6.56 8.25 5.83
CA GLY A 221 -6.19 8.44 7.23
C GLY A 221 -6.62 9.80 7.79
N LEU A 222 -6.73 10.82 6.91
CA LEU A 222 -7.21 12.15 7.25
C LEU A 222 -8.71 12.14 7.57
N GLU A 223 -9.54 11.48 6.75
CA GLU A 223 -10.96 11.25 7.03
C GLU A 223 -11.19 10.52 8.35
N TYR A 224 -10.35 9.53 8.65
CA TYR A 224 -10.39 8.81 9.93
C TYR A 224 -10.11 9.75 11.10
N ARG A 225 -9.01 10.51 11.04
CA ARG A 225 -8.65 11.46 12.11
C ARG A 225 -9.70 12.54 12.27
N TYR A 226 -10.25 13.06 11.18
CA TYR A 226 -11.32 14.04 11.23
C TYR A 226 -12.52 13.49 12.03
N LEU A 227 -12.95 12.26 11.75
CA LEU A 227 -14.04 11.68 12.52
C LEU A 227 -13.67 11.45 14.00
N ARG A 228 -12.49 10.89 14.26
CA ARG A 228 -12.05 10.50 15.61
C ARG A 228 -11.73 11.70 16.50
N ASP A 229 -11.08 12.72 15.95
CA ASP A 229 -10.49 13.83 16.69
C ASP A 229 -11.34 15.10 16.60
N VAL A 230 -12.13 15.27 15.53
CA VAL A 230 -12.97 16.46 15.30
C VAL A 230 -14.45 16.14 15.53
N GLU A 231 -15.07 15.28 14.73
CA GLU A 231 -16.54 15.12 14.75
C GLU A 231 -17.05 14.47 16.05
N ARG A 232 -16.48 13.32 16.44
CA ARG A 232 -16.95 12.57 17.62
C ARG A 232 -16.72 13.28 18.96
N PRO A 233 -15.51 13.79 19.27
CA PRO A 233 -15.24 14.36 20.59
C PRO A 233 -16.04 15.64 20.86
N HIS A 234 -16.38 16.37 19.79
CA HIS A 234 -17.06 17.66 19.89
C HIS A 234 -18.58 17.56 19.72
N ALA A 235 -19.12 16.33 19.66
CA ALA A 235 -20.51 16.05 19.36
C ALA A 235 -21.00 16.88 18.16
N LEU A 236 -20.29 16.78 17.03
CA LEU A 236 -20.79 17.31 15.76
C LEU A 236 -21.82 16.32 15.17
N PRO A 237 -22.72 16.78 14.27
CA PRO A 237 -23.75 15.91 13.73
C PRO A 237 -23.13 14.76 12.92
N ARG A 238 -23.84 13.64 12.76
CA ARG A 238 -23.31 12.56 11.92
C ARG A 238 -23.39 12.95 10.45
N ALA A 239 -22.24 13.10 9.79
CA ALA A 239 -22.20 13.40 8.37
C ALA A 239 -22.20 12.16 7.46
N THR A 240 -22.73 12.32 6.25
CA THR A 240 -22.60 11.34 5.16
C THR A 240 -21.21 11.44 4.55
N ARG A 241 -20.50 10.31 4.42
CA ARG A 241 -19.16 10.27 3.82
C ARG A 241 -19.20 9.96 2.32
N GLN A 242 -18.24 10.51 1.57
CA GLN A 242 -18.19 10.40 0.11
C GLN A 242 -19.56 10.63 -0.55
N ALA A 243 -20.24 11.68 -0.09
CA ALA A 243 -21.58 11.98 -0.53
C ALA A 243 -21.55 12.36 -2.02
N ARG A 244 -22.36 11.66 -2.82
CA ARG A 244 -22.50 11.95 -4.25
C ARG A 244 -23.09 13.34 -4.42
N ALA A 245 -22.40 14.19 -5.17
CA ALA A 245 -22.85 15.51 -5.56
C ALA A 245 -22.95 15.62 -7.09
N ARG A 246 -23.78 16.55 -7.57
CA ARG A 246 -23.83 16.96 -8.97
C ARG A 246 -23.39 18.41 -9.06
N VAL A 247 -22.21 18.64 -9.64
CA VAL A 247 -21.61 19.97 -9.76
C VAL A 247 -21.51 20.28 -11.24
N GLY A 248 -22.29 21.27 -11.73
CA GLY A 248 -22.33 21.63 -13.15
C GLY A 248 -22.67 20.46 -14.08
N GLY A 249 -23.58 19.57 -13.66
CA GLY A 249 -24.00 18.39 -14.44
C GLY A 249 -23.04 17.20 -14.41
N ARG A 250 -21.87 17.32 -13.76
CA ARG A 250 -20.91 16.21 -13.59
C ARG A 250 -21.05 15.57 -12.20
N ARG A 251 -20.75 14.27 -12.12
CA ARG A 251 -20.66 13.57 -10.83
C ARG A 251 -19.44 14.05 -10.08
N ALA A 252 -19.65 14.55 -8.87
CA ALA A 252 -18.62 14.88 -7.90
C ALA A 252 -18.88 14.10 -6.61
N TYR A 253 -17.88 14.06 -5.73
CA TYR A 253 -18.00 13.50 -4.40
C TYR A 253 -17.56 14.56 -3.40
N ARG A 254 -18.23 14.61 -2.25
CA ARG A 254 -17.85 15.42 -1.08
C ARG A 254 -17.33 14.47 -0.01
N ASP A 255 -16.17 14.74 0.55
CA ASP A 255 -15.58 13.83 1.55
C ASP A 255 -16.50 13.65 2.76
N VAL A 256 -17.06 14.76 3.26
CA VAL A 256 -17.98 14.80 4.40
C VAL A 256 -19.13 15.77 4.08
N LEU A 257 -20.38 15.31 4.23
CA LEU A 257 -21.58 16.12 4.01
C LEU A 257 -22.52 16.06 5.21
N TYR A 258 -22.73 17.22 5.82
CA TYR A 258 -23.77 17.50 6.81
C TYR A 258 -25.02 17.99 6.06
N ALA A 259 -25.73 17.06 5.43
CA ALA A 259 -26.79 17.37 4.46
C ALA A 259 -27.92 18.23 5.05
N GLU A 260 -28.36 17.93 6.27
CA GLU A 260 -29.40 18.68 7.00
C GLU A 260 -29.03 20.16 7.18
N TYR A 261 -27.75 20.45 7.31
CA TYR A 261 -27.23 21.80 7.54
C TYR A 261 -26.67 22.42 6.26
N GLY A 262 -26.69 21.73 5.12
CA GLY A 262 -26.08 22.22 3.88
C GLY A 262 -24.60 22.62 4.05
N VAL A 263 -23.84 21.86 4.84
CA VAL A 263 -22.39 22.08 5.04
C VAL A 263 -21.63 20.87 4.52
N ALA A 264 -20.62 21.11 3.70
CA ALA A 264 -19.67 20.11 3.25
C ALA A 264 -18.28 20.39 3.81
N VAL A 265 -17.50 19.34 4.05
CA VAL A 265 -16.09 19.43 4.37
C VAL A 265 -15.30 18.60 3.36
N GLU A 266 -14.29 19.22 2.74
CA GLU A 266 -13.30 18.54 1.89
C GLU A 266 -12.01 18.38 2.69
N LEU A 267 -11.42 17.19 2.64
CA LEU A 267 -10.24 16.81 3.40
C LEU A 267 -9.05 16.61 2.45
N ASP A 268 -8.29 17.69 2.29
CA ASP A 268 -7.17 17.72 1.35
C ASP A 268 -5.90 17.14 2.01
N GLY A 269 -5.60 15.87 1.70
CA GLY A 269 -4.43 15.15 2.24
C GLY A 269 -3.07 15.59 1.68
N GLN A 270 -3.04 16.38 0.61
CA GLN A 270 -1.82 17.03 0.12
C GLN A 270 -1.70 18.38 0.82
N ALA A 271 -0.61 18.61 1.57
CA ALA A 271 -0.34 19.88 2.22
C ALA A 271 -0.56 21.04 1.24
N ALA A 272 -1.60 21.85 1.46
CA ALA A 272 -1.92 22.92 0.55
C ALA A 272 -0.83 24.00 0.62
N HIS A 273 0.00 24.07 -0.43
CA HIS A 273 0.72 25.29 -0.75
C HIS A 273 -0.30 26.35 -1.22
N PRO A 274 -0.17 27.63 -0.83
CA PRO A 274 -1.12 28.69 -1.18
C PRO A 274 -1.38 28.90 -2.69
N GLY A 275 -0.50 28.38 -3.55
CA GLY A 275 -0.53 28.61 -5.00
C GLY A 275 -1.46 27.67 -5.80
N ASP A 276 -1.60 26.40 -5.40
CA ASP A 276 -2.34 25.39 -6.19
C ASP A 276 -3.85 25.40 -5.92
N LEU A 277 -4.26 26.04 -4.82
CA LEU A 277 -5.65 26.27 -4.43
C LEU A 277 -6.42 27.12 -5.46
N ARG A 278 -5.78 28.15 -6.04
CA ARG A 278 -6.51 29.22 -6.75
C ARG A 278 -7.33 28.80 -7.98
N TRP A 279 -6.90 27.82 -8.79
CA TRP A 279 -7.51 27.58 -10.10
C TRP A 279 -8.58 26.49 -10.13
N ASN A 280 -8.47 25.47 -9.27
CA ASN A 280 -9.53 24.47 -9.08
C ASN A 280 -10.57 24.91 -8.04
N ASP A 281 -10.21 25.78 -7.07
CA ASP A 281 -11.14 26.33 -6.07
C ASP A 281 -12.24 27.18 -6.68
N ILE A 282 -11.88 28.11 -7.57
CA ILE A 282 -12.85 29.05 -8.16
C ILE A 282 -13.98 28.32 -8.90
N ARG A 283 -13.70 27.18 -9.55
CA ARG A 283 -14.73 26.44 -10.30
C ARG A 283 -15.62 25.56 -9.40
N ARG A 284 -15.10 25.04 -8.28
CA ARG A 284 -15.90 24.22 -7.34
C ARG A 284 -16.71 25.08 -6.38
N ASP A 285 -16.15 26.18 -5.89
CA ASP A 285 -16.81 27.08 -4.94
C ASP A 285 -17.97 27.82 -5.62
N ASN A 286 -17.80 28.25 -6.86
CA ASN A 286 -18.89 28.87 -7.66
C ASN A 286 -20.06 27.91 -7.92
N ALA A 287 -19.80 26.60 -7.98
CA ALA A 287 -20.84 25.62 -8.23
C ALA A 287 -21.46 25.06 -6.94
N ALA A 288 -20.77 25.12 -5.79
CA ALA A 288 -21.32 24.80 -4.47
C ALA A 288 -22.22 25.93 -3.92
N ALA A 289 -21.86 27.19 -4.19
CA ALA A 289 -22.66 28.35 -3.84
C ALA A 289 -24.04 28.33 -4.53
N ALA A 290 -24.15 27.76 -5.73
CA ALA A 290 -25.41 27.62 -6.45
C ALA A 290 -26.41 26.66 -5.79
N ASP A 291 -25.94 25.69 -4.99
CA ASP A 291 -26.76 24.69 -4.29
C ASP A 291 -27.02 25.06 -2.82
N GLY A 292 -26.59 26.25 -2.36
CA GLY A 292 -26.73 26.68 -0.97
C GLY A 292 -25.82 25.94 0.02
N ILE A 293 -24.85 25.17 -0.47
CA ILE A 293 -23.92 24.39 0.34
C ILE A 293 -22.66 25.21 0.65
N ILE A 294 -22.36 25.40 1.94
CA ILE A 294 -21.07 25.97 2.38
C ILE A 294 -20.04 24.85 2.42
N THR A 295 -18.89 25.05 1.78
CA THR A 295 -17.79 24.08 1.79
C THR A 295 -16.63 24.62 2.63
N LEU A 296 -16.21 23.87 3.64
CA LEU A 296 -15.00 24.13 4.41
C LEU A 296 -13.90 23.14 4.00
N ARG A 297 -12.65 23.55 4.08
CA ARG A 297 -11.51 22.72 3.66
C ARG A 297 -10.49 22.65 4.76
N TYR A 298 -10.04 21.43 5.06
CA TYR A 298 -9.04 21.20 6.08
C TYR A 298 -7.96 20.28 5.56
N GLY A 299 -6.72 20.74 5.73
CA GLY A 299 -5.55 19.95 5.44
C GLY A 299 -5.16 19.07 6.62
N TRP A 300 -4.09 18.31 6.41
CA TRP A 300 -3.53 17.43 7.41
C TRP A 300 -3.15 18.15 8.72
N LEU A 301 -2.49 19.30 8.63
CA LEU A 301 -2.04 20.03 9.82
C LEU A 301 -3.22 20.53 10.65
N ASP A 302 -4.30 20.96 10.02
CA ASP A 302 -5.51 21.42 10.70
C ASP A 302 -6.11 20.30 11.56
N VAL A 303 -6.36 19.14 10.93
CA VAL A 303 -7.00 18.00 11.61
C VAL A 303 -6.08 17.34 12.62
N SER A 304 -4.78 17.25 12.34
CA SER A 304 -3.85 16.50 13.19
C SER A 304 -3.27 17.32 14.35
N GLN A 305 -3.09 18.63 14.18
CA GLN A 305 -2.49 19.50 15.21
C GLN A 305 -3.52 20.38 15.91
N GLN A 306 -4.62 20.71 15.23
CA GLN A 306 -5.60 21.68 15.70
C GLN A 306 -7.06 21.16 15.63
N PRO A 307 -7.35 19.90 16.02
CA PRO A 307 -8.69 19.32 15.85
C PRO A 307 -9.79 20.10 16.56
N CYS A 308 -9.51 20.67 17.73
CA CYS A 308 -10.49 21.47 18.49
C CYS A 308 -10.80 22.81 17.81
N LEU A 309 -9.83 23.41 17.11
CA LEU A 309 -10.06 24.66 16.35
C LEU A 309 -10.87 24.37 15.08
N VAL A 310 -10.56 23.27 14.39
CA VAL A 310 -11.37 22.78 13.27
C VAL A 310 -12.81 22.54 13.71
N ALA A 311 -13.01 21.87 14.84
CA ALA A 311 -14.34 21.61 15.39
C ALA A 311 -15.09 22.90 15.74
N ALA A 312 -14.40 23.88 16.33
CA ALA A 312 -14.99 25.17 16.69
C ALA A 312 -15.46 25.96 15.45
N GLN A 313 -14.61 26.05 14.41
CA GLN A 313 -14.99 26.70 13.15
C GLN A 313 -16.18 26.03 12.49
N LEU A 314 -16.18 24.69 12.45
CA LEU A 314 -17.28 23.94 11.87
C LEU A 314 -18.57 24.08 12.68
N ALA A 315 -18.49 24.06 14.01
CA ALA A 315 -19.63 24.28 14.90
C ALA A 315 -20.22 25.69 14.73
N GLU A 316 -19.40 26.72 14.51
CA GLU A 316 -19.87 28.08 14.21
C GLU A 316 -20.71 28.12 12.93
N VAL A 317 -20.25 27.46 11.86
CA VAL A 317 -21.01 27.40 10.59
C VAL A 317 -22.27 26.56 10.73
N LEU A 318 -22.20 25.41 11.41
CA LEU A 318 -23.35 24.54 11.65
C LEU A 318 -24.41 25.22 12.54
N SER A 319 -24.01 26.01 13.53
CA SER A 319 -24.94 26.69 14.44
C SER A 319 -25.75 27.79 13.77
N ARG A 320 -25.14 28.56 12.87
CA ARG A 320 -25.84 29.49 11.98
C ARG A 320 -26.87 28.82 11.08
N ARG A 321 -26.80 27.49 10.96
CA ARG A 321 -27.70 26.65 10.16
C ARG A 321 -28.56 25.71 10.99
N GLY A 322 -28.66 25.95 12.30
CA GLY A 322 -29.63 25.29 13.18
C GLY A 322 -29.06 24.18 14.08
N TYR A 323 -27.75 23.91 14.06
CA TYR A 323 -27.14 22.93 14.95
C TYR A 323 -26.69 23.53 16.29
N ALA A 324 -27.20 23.03 17.42
CA ALA A 324 -26.90 23.61 18.74
C ALA A 324 -26.17 22.65 19.71
N ALA A 325 -25.91 21.39 19.32
CA ALA A 325 -25.43 20.36 20.25
C ALA A 325 -23.90 20.18 20.32
N ALA A 326 -23.13 21.04 19.63
CA ALA A 326 -21.66 21.01 19.70
C ALA A 326 -21.17 21.29 21.13
N ARG A 327 -20.12 20.60 21.56
CA ARG A 327 -19.56 20.75 22.91
C ARG A 327 -18.06 20.58 22.94
N GLY A 328 -17.41 21.16 23.94
CA GLY A 328 -15.98 20.96 24.19
C GLY A 328 -15.65 19.51 24.55
N CYS A 329 -14.50 19.03 24.06
CA CYS A 329 -14.01 17.69 24.37
C CYS A 329 -13.15 17.62 25.65
N GLY A 330 -12.89 18.75 26.31
CA GLY A 330 -12.08 18.84 27.52
C GLY A 330 -11.54 20.25 27.80
N PRO A 331 -10.75 20.43 28.88
CA PRO A 331 -10.12 21.71 29.22
C PRO A 331 -9.23 22.23 28.09
N GLY A 332 -9.33 23.52 27.76
CA GLY A 332 -8.58 24.16 26.67
C GLY A 332 -9.19 23.96 25.27
N CYS A 333 -10.30 23.23 25.15
CA CYS A 333 -11.08 23.19 23.92
C CYS A 333 -11.82 24.53 23.74
N PRO A 334 -11.78 25.18 22.55
CA PRO A 334 -12.50 26.43 22.31
C PRO A 334 -14.03 26.31 22.39
N LEU A 335 -14.56 25.07 22.31
CA LEU A 335 -15.97 24.76 22.49
C LEU A 335 -16.35 24.40 23.93
N ALA A 336 -15.39 24.37 24.86
CA ALA A 336 -15.71 24.15 26.26
C ALA A 336 -16.42 25.40 26.81
N SER A 337 -17.63 25.23 27.32
CA SER A 337 -18.29 26.26 28.11
C SER A 337 -17.40 26.59 29.32
N HIS A 338 -17.10 27.86 29.52
CA HIS A 338 -16.53 28.35 30.78
C HIS A 338 -17.50 28.12 31.94
#